data_AF-A0A6B3HVF1-F1
#
_entry.id   AF-A0A6B3HVF1-F1
#
_cell.length_a   1.000
_cell.length_b   1.000
_cell.length_c   1.000
_cell.angle_alpha   90.00
_cell.angle_beta   90.00
_cell.angle_gamma   90.00
#
_symmetry.space_group_name_H-M   'P 1'
#
loop_
_entity.id
_entity.type
_entity.pdbx_description
1 polymer ?
#
loop_
_entity_poly.entity_id
_entity_poly.type
_entity_poly.pdbx_seq_one_letter_code
_entity_poly.pdbx_strand_id
1 'polypeptide(L)'
;RITMNCSGKHAAMLAVCVRNGWDTASYLDPAHPLQLLVGQVVAEAAGEPVAAVGTDGCGAPLMAIGLTGLARAFRSFVLAEPGSAERRVADAMRAHPEYVAGTRRPDTWLMTEVPGTLSKMGAEAVQAVALADGRALAFKIDDGSVRALGPVLARALELLGVDAPVVSRIGRAPLLGGAVEVGEIRATF
;
A
#
# COMPACT_ATOMS: atom_id res chain seq x y z
N ARG A 1 -10.05 -12.43 -14.76
CA ARG A 1 -8.79 -12.35 -13.98
C ARG A 1 -7.78 -11.36 -14.58
N ILE A 2 -7.54 -11.35 -15.91
CA ILE A 2 -6.57 -10.41 -16.54
C ILE A 2 -6.96 -8.92 -16.36
N THR A 3 -8.25 -8.60 -16.30
CA THR A 3 -8.77 -7.23 -16.07
C THR A 3 -9.00 -6.88 -14.60
N MET A 4 -8.64 -7.74 -13.65
CA MET A 4 -8.75 -7.43 -12.22
C MET A 4 -7.62 -6.47 -11.81
N ASN A 5 -7.87 -5.58 -10.85
CA ASN A 5 -6.87 -4.67 -10.28
C ASN A 5 -5.66 -5.40 -9.65
N CYS A 6 -5.80 -6.70 -9.34
CA CYS A 6 -4.74 -7.55 -8.82
C CYS A 6 -3.96 -8.33 -9.89
N SER A 7 -4.26 -8.19 -11.19
CA SER A 7 -3.69 -9.03 -12.24
C SER A 7 -2.15 -9.05 -12.24
N GLY A 8 -1.49 -7.93 -11.96
CA GLY A 8 -0.04 -7.82 -11.85
C GLY A 8 0.57 -8.71 -10.76
N LYS A 9 -0.02 -8.74 -9.55
CA LYS A 9 0.50 -9.61 -8.47
C LYS A 9 0.32 -11.10 -8.80
N HIS A 10 -0.78 -11.47 -9.45
CA HIS A 10 -0.99 -12.85 -9.92
C HIS A 10 -0.02 -13.25 -11.03
N ALA A 11 0.25 -12.34 -11.98
CA ALA A 11 1.25 -12.59 -13.00
C ALA A 11 2.65 -12.81 -12.39
N ALA A 12 3.05 -11.98 -11.42
CA ALA A 12 4.31 -12.15 -10.70
C ALA A 12 4.38 -13.49 -9.94
N MET A 13 3.32 -13.83 -9.21
CA MET A 13 3.20 -15.11 -8.50
C MET A 13 3.35 -16.32 -9.45
N LEU A 14 2.65 -16.31 -10.58
CA LEU A 14 2.74 -17.36 -11.58
C LEU A 14 4.13 -17.43 -12.23
N ALA A 15 4.75 -16.29 -12.53
CA ALA A 15 6.10 -16.23 -13.06
C ALA A 15 7.13 -16.84 -12.09
N VAL A 16 6.97 -16.61 -10.78
CA VAL A 16 7.80 -17.25 -9.74
C VAL A 16 7.57 -18.77 -9.73
N CYS A 17 6.32 -19.24 -9.82
CA CYS A 17 6.05 -20.68 -9.93
C CYS A 17 6.75 -21.31 -11.13
N VAL A 18 6.60 -20.72 -12.33
CA VAL A 18 7.25 -21.20 -13.56
C VAL A 18 8.77 -21.24 -13.41
N ARG A 19 9.38 -20.17 -12.88
CA ARG A 19 10.83 -20.08 -12.66
C ARG A 19 11.37 -21.19 -11.76
N ASN A 20 10.59 -21.62 -10.77
CA ASN A 20 11.01 -22.62 -9.79
C ASN A 20 10.49 -24.03 -10.09
N GLY A 21 9.77 -24.23 -11.20
CA GLY A 21 9.13 -25.51 -11.51
C GLY A 21 8.02 -25.90 -10.53
N TRP A 22 7.41 -24.93 -9.84
CA TRP A 22 6.28 -25.15 -8.94
C TRP A 22 4.96 -25.20 -9.69
N ASP A 23 3.96 -25.88 -9.12
CA ASP A 23 2.65 -26.00 -9.72
C ASP A 23 1.96 -24.63 -9.87
N THR A 24 1.52 -24.32 -11.07
CA THR A 24 0.84 -23.07 -11.37
C THR A 24 -0.67 -23.15 -11.13
N ALA A 25 -1.24 -24.36 -10.98
CA ALA A 25 -2.66 -24.54 -10.72
C ALA A 25 -3.00 -24.31 -9.23
N SER A 26 -2.14 -24.76 -8.32
CA SER A 26 -2.32 -24.64 -6.87
C SER A 26 -1.64 -23.43 -6.23
N TYR A 27 -1.12 -22.47 -7.00
CA TYR A 27 -0.32 -21.35 -6.45
C TYR A 27 -1.03 -20.46 -5.40
N LEU A 28 -2.35 -20.54 -5.28
CA LEU A 28 -3.13 -19.81 -4.26
C LEU A 28 -3.35 -20.63 -2.97
N ASP A 29 -3.01 -21.92 -2.97
CA ASP A 29 -3.08 -22.76 -1.77
C ASP A 29 -2.12 -22.20 -0.71
N PRO A 30 -2.58 -21.92 0.53
CA PRO A 30 -1.71 -21.46 1.61
C PRO A 30 -0.50 -22.36 1.90
N ALA A 31 -0.59 -23.66 1.60
CA ALA A 31 0.51 -24.61 1.75
C ALA A 31 1.49 -24.61 0.55
N HIS A 32 1.17 -23.91 -0.54
CA HIS A 32 2.03 -23.85 -1.72
C HIS A 32 3.37 -23.15 -1.39
N PRO A 33 4.52 -23.63 -1.90
CA PRO A 33 5.84 -23.02 -1.62
C PRO A 33 5.91 -21.51 -1.85
N LEU A 34 5.24 -21.03 -2.92
CA LEU A 34 5.08 -19.60 -3.19
C LEU A 34 4.43 -18.84 -2.01
N GLN A 35 3.33 -19.34 -1.46
CA GLN A 35 2.58 -18.62 -0.42
C GLN A 35 3.33 -18.64 0.91
N LEU A 36 4.02 -19.74 1.21
CA LEU A 36 4.96 -19.81 2.34
C LEU A 36 6.08 -18.77 2.20
N LEU A 37 6.66 -18.65 1.00
CA LEU A 37 7.69 -17.64 0.71
C LEU A 37 7.16 -16.20 0.86
N VAL A 38 5.95 -15.92 0.33
CA VAL A 38 5.31 -14.60 0.51
C VAL A 38 5.08 -14.31 2.00
N GLY A 39 4.59 -15.28 2.76
CA GLY A 39 4.39 -15.16 4.21
C GLY A 39 5.69 -14.86 4.95
N GLN A 40 6.78 -15.55 4.61
CA GLN A 40 8.10 -15.30 5.18
C GLN A 40 8.59 -13.88 4.89
N VAL A 41 8.56 -13.44 3.63
CA VAL A 41 9.02 -12.09 3.24
C VAL A 41 8.17 -10.99 3.91
N VAL A 42 6.85 -11.20 4.04
CA VAL A 42 5.98 -10.26 4.76
C VAL A 42 6.36 -10.18 6.24
N ALA A 43 6.58 -11.33 6.91
CA ALA A 43 6.97 -11.35 8.31
C ALA A 43 8.33 -10.69 8.54
N GLU A 44 9.31 -10.95 7.67
CA GLU A 44 10.64 -10.35 7.72
C GLU A 44 10.57 -8.83 7.52
N ALA A 45 9.85 -8.36 6.49
CA ALA A 45 9.70 -6.93 6.22
C ALA A 45 8.92 -6.22 7.33
N ALA A 46 7.89 -6.88 7.87
CA ALA A 46 7.10 -6.36 8.98
C ALA A 46 7.85 -6.43 10.31
N GLY A 47 8.90 -7.25 10.44
CA GLY A 47 9.64 -7.45 11.69
C GLY A 47 8.80 -8.09 12.80
N GLU A 48 7.76 -8.84 12.44
CA GLU A 48 6.83 -9.51 13.36
C GLU A 48 6.18 -10.73 12.68
N PRO A 49 5.73 -11.75 13.44
CA PRO A 49 5.07 -12.90 12.86
C PRO A 49 3.69 -12.54 12.28
N VAL A 50 3.29 -13.25 11.23
CA VAL A 50 1.92 -13.19 10.70
C VAL A 50 0.96 -13.81 11.71
N ALA A 51 0.01 -13.02 12.21
CA ALA A 51 -0.90 -13.45 13.27
C ALA A 51 -2.02 -14.38 12.77
N ALA A 52 -2.44 -14.19 11.52
CA ALA A 52 -3.46 -15.00 10.85
C ALA A 52 -3.32 -14.89 9.33
N VAL A 53 -3.83 -15.88 8.61
CA VAL A 53 -3.91 -15.87 7.15
C VAL A 53 -5.39 -15.91 6.74
N GLY A 54 -5.86 -14.85 6.12
CA GLY A 54 -7.18 -14.77 5.50
C GLY A 54 -7.12 -15.00 4.00
N THR A 55 -8.24 -14.70 3.32
CA THR A 55 -8.33 -14.74 1.86
C THR A 55 -8.71 -13.36 1.34
N ASP A 56 -7.89 -12.80 0.46
CA ASP A 56 -8.16 -11.52 -0.22
C ASP A 56 -9.27 -11.69 -1.28
N GLY A 57 -9.92 -10.60 -1.69
CA GLY A 57 -10.99 -10.62 -2.70
C GLY A 57 -10.54 -11.13 -4.09
N CYS A 58 -9.23 -11.18 -4.35
CA CYS A 58 -8.66 -11.81 -5.54
C CYS A 58 -8.43 -13.34 -5.40
N GLY A 59 -8.61 -13.89 -4.20
CA GLY A 59 -8.43 -15.30 -3.85
C GLY A 59 -7.04 -15.66 -3.31
N ALA A 60 -6.10 -14.71 -3.19
CA ALA A 60 -4.78 -14.97 -2.61
C ALA A 60 -4.81 -14.97 -1.08
N PRO A 61 -3.92 -15.72 -0.42
CA PRO A 61 -3.67 -15.59 1.01
C PRO A 61 -3.38 -14.14 1.42
N LEU A 62 -3.97 -13.70 2.53
CA LEU A 62 -3.84 -12.36 3.08
C LEU A 62 -3.25 -12.42 4.48
N MET A 63 -2.04 -11.90 4.63
CA MET A 63 -1.26 -11.98 5.87
C MET A 63 -1.69 -10.86 6.82
N ALA A 64 -2.17 -11.22 8.01
CA ALA A 64 -2.53 -10.27 9.05
C ALA A 64 -1.29 -9.88 9.87
N ILE A 65 -0.96 -8.58 9.84
CA ILE A 65 0.10 -7.92 10.61
C ILE A 65 -0.45 -6.63 11.23
N GLY A 66 0.23 -6.10 12.24
CA GLY A 66 -0.08 -4.82 12.87
C GLY A 66 0.28 -3.62 11.99
N LEU A 67 -0.33 -2.46 12.30
CA LEU A 67 -0.07 -1.21 11.57
C LEU A 67 1.39 -0.76 11.67
N THR A 68 2.02 -0.94 12.84
CA THR A 68 3.46 -0.67 12.99
C THR A 68 4.31 -1.61 12.13
N GLY A 69 3.95 -2.89 12.04
CA GLY A 69 4.56 -3.85 11.11
C GLY A 69 4.43 -3.43 9.66
N LEU A 70 3.24 -3.00 9.25
CA LEU A 70 2.99 -2.50 7.89
C LEU A 70 3.81 -1.24 7.57
N ALA A 71 3.89 -0.27 8.49
CA ALA A 71 4.73 0.92 8.32
C ALA A 71 6.21 0.55 8.23
N ARG A 72 6.68 -0.42 9.03
CA ARG A 72 8.05 -0.94 8.99
C ARG A 72 8.37 -1.62 7.66
N ALA A 73 7.43 -2.40 7.12
CA ALA A 73 7.59 -3.05 5.82
C ALA A 73 7.72 -2.03 4.67
N PHE A 74 6.90 -0.97 4.66
CA PHE A 74 7.06 0.08 3.66
C PHE A 74 8.40 0.81 3.82
N ARG A 75 8.78 1.14 5.06
CA ARG A 75 10.06 1.76 5.38
C ARG A 75 11.25 0.93 4.89
N SER A 76 11.23 -0.38 5.11
CA SER A 76 12.36 -1.24 4.72
C SER A 76 12.57 -1.25 3.21
N PHE A 77 11.49 -1.23 2.42
CA PHE A 77 11.58 -1.17 0.95
C PHE A 77 12.15 0.16 0.46
N VAL A 78 11.81 1.27 1.13
CA VAL A 78 12.36 2.59 0.78
C VAL A 78 13.85 2.71 1.10
N LEU A 79 14.26 2.20 2.27
CA LEU A 79 15.64 2.30 2.74
C LEU A 79 16.56 1.20 2.24
N ALA A 80 16.02 0.18 1.56
CA ALA A 80 16.82 -0.91 1.04
C ALA A 80 17.86 -0.41 0.02
N GLU A 81 19.01 -1.09 0.01
CA GLU A 81 20.14 -0.74 -0.85
C GLU A 81 19.73 -0.71 -2.32
N PRO A 82 20.21 0.27 -3.11
CA PRO A 82 19.99 0.30 -4.56
C PRO A 82 20.31 -1.04 -5.22
N GLY A 83 19.36 -1.55 -6.00
CA GLY A 83 19.50 -2.83 -6.71
C GLY A 83 19.05 -4.08 -5.92
N SER A 84 18.78 -3.97 -4.61
CA SER A 84 18.13 -5.04 -3.82
C SER A 84 16.72 -5.35 -4.33
N ALA A 85 16.14 -6.50 -3.93
CA ALA A 85 14.83 -6.92 -4.40
C ALA A 85 13.72 -5.95 -3.94
N GLU A 86 13.77 -5.55 -2.68
CA GLU A 86 12.87 -4.63 -2.02
C GLU A 86 12.95 -3.24 -2.66
N ARG A 87 14.17 -2.74 -2.86
CA ARG A 87 14.39 -1.44 -3.48
C ARG A 87 13.87 -1.39 -4.92
N ARG A 88 14.06 -2.46 -5.70
CA ARG A 88 13.51 -2.55 -7.07
C ARG A 88 11.98 -2.45 -7.08
N VAL A 89 11.29 -3.01 -6.09
CA VAL A 89 9.83 -2.88 -5.98
C VAL A 89 9.44 -1.43 -5.70
N ALA A 90 10.09 -0.78 -4.73
CA ALA A 90 9.83 0.61 -4.41
C ALA A 90 10.09 1.54 -5.61
N ASP A 91 11.21 1.35 -6.28
CA ASP A 91 11.60 2.15 -7.44
C ASP A 91 10.66 1.92 -8.62
N ALA A 92 10.22 0.69 -8.89
CA ALA A 92 9.23 0.39 -9.93
C ALA A 92 7.87 1.04 -9.63
N MET A 93 7.41 0.99 -8.38
CA MET A 93 6.16 1.66 -7.97
C MET A 93 6.24 3.17 -8.15
N ARG A 94 7.38 3.79 -7.84
CA ARG A 94 7.60 5.24 -8.00
C ARG A 94 7.79 5.67 -9.46
N ALA A 95 8.39 4.81 -10.28
CA ALA A 95 8.56 5.07 -11.71
C ALA A 95 7.25 4.94 -12.48
N HIS A 96 6.32 4.10 -11.99
CA HIS A 96 5.02 3.85 -12.63
C HIS A 96 3.85 3.88 -11.63
N PRO A 97 3.64 4.99 -10.93
CA PRO A 97 2.66 5.09 -9.85
C PRO A 97 1.20 4.96 -10.35
N GLU A 98 0.94 5.21 -11.63
CA GLU A 98 -0.34 5.00 -12.27
C GLU A 98 -0.75 3.52 -12.37
N TYR A 99 0.21 2.59 -12.44
CA TYR A 99 -0.08 1.15 -12.35
C TYR A 99 -0.35 0.69 -10.92
N VAL A 100 0.01 1.51 -9.93
CA VAL A 100 -0.27 1.24 -8.53
C VAL A 100 -1.70 1.67 -8.15
N ALA A 101 -2.13 2.87 -8.55
CA ALA A 101 -3.39 3.45 -8.06
C ALA A 101 -4.22 4.22 -9.12
N GLY A 102 -3.85 4.19 -10.41
CA GLY A 102 -4.45 5.01 -11.45
C GLY A 102 -3.96 6.46 -11.39
N THR A 103 -4.66 7.42 -12.01
CA THR A 103 -4.16 8.81 -12.11
C THR A 103 -4.80 9.80 -11.13
N ARG A 104 -5.83 9.35 -10.39
CA ARG A 104 -6.73 10.21 -9.61
C ARG A 104 -6.71 9.92 -8.11
N ARG A 105 -5.69 9.22 -7.61
CA ARG A 105 -5.61 8.78 -6.20
C ARG A 105 -4.40 9.37 -5.48
N PRO A 106 -4.51 9.58 -4.16
CA PRO A 106 -3.43 10.09 -3.33
C PRO A 106 -2.09 9.37 -3.51
N ASP A 107 -2.10 8.04 -3.63
CA ASP A 107 -0.88 7.23 -3.78
C ASP A 107 -0.03 7.69 -4.97
N THR A 108 -0.68 7.90 -6.12
CA THR A 108 0.00 8.33 -7.34
C THR A 108 0.53 9.73 -7.19
N TRP A 109 -0.29 10.62 -6.66
CA TRP A 109 0.09 12.01 -6.43
C TRP A 109 1.27 12.15 -5.48
N LEU A 110 1.29 11.38 -4.38
CA LEU A 110 2.40 11.38 -3.42
C LEU A 110 3.68 10.86 -4.06
N MET A 111 3.63 9.75 -4.79
CA MET A 111 4.81 9.19 -5.45
C MET A 111 5.34 10.08 -6.58
N THR A 112 4.48 10.90 -7.20
CA THR A 112 4.89 11.88 -8.22
C THR A 112 5.40 13.19 -7.63
N GLU A 113 4.76 13.73 -6.59
CA GLU A 113 4.98 15.10 -6.11
C GLU A 113 5.85 15.19 -4.85
N VAL A 114 6.12 14.08 -4.15
CA VAL A 114 7.00 14.02 -2.98
C VAL A 114 8.14 13.02 -3.23
N PRO A 115 9.33 13.49 -3.65
CA PRO A 115 10.43 12.62 -4.09
C PRO A 115 10.79 11.50 -3.09
N GLY A 116 10.94 10.28 -3.61
CA GLY A 116 11.31 9.09 -2.84
C GLY A 116 10.21 8.52 -1.95
N THR A 117 9.00 9.09 -1.96
CA THR A 117 7.84 8.52 -1.26
C THR A 117 7.42 7.21 -1.88
N LEU A 118 6.99 6.26 -1.06
CA LEU A 118 6.27 5.06 -1.46
C LEU A 118 4.92 5.07 -0.75
N SER A 119 3.82 4.95 -1.50
CA SER A 119 2.47 5.03 -0.95
C SER A 119 1.58 3.96 -1.54
N LYS A 120 0.76 3.33 -0.69
CA LYS A 120 -0.28 2.43 -1.16
C LYS A 120 -1.49 2.39 -0.23
N MET A 121 -2.67 2.62 -0.80
CA MET A 121 -3.94 2.27 -0.18
C MET A 121 -4.27 0.78 -0.37
N GLY A 122 -4.89 0.19 0.65
CA GLY A 122 -5.45 -1.15 0.67
C GLY A 122 -6.99 -1.16 0.65
N ALA A 123 -7.57 -2.36 0.60
CA ALA A 123 -9.00 -2.54 0.86
C ALA A 123 -9.36 -2.14 2.31
N GLU A 124 -10.63 -1.85 2.58
CA GLU A 124 -11.12 -1.48 3.91
C GLU A 124 -10.37 -0.30 4.54
N ALA A 125 -10.08 0.72 3.72
CA ALA A 125 -9.49 2.01 4.11
C ALA A 125 -8.19 1.90 4.94
N VAL A 126 -7.33 0.96 4.58
CA VAL A 126 -5.95 0.89 5.06
C VAL A 126 -5.05 1.75 4.18
N GLN A 127 -4.11 2.47 4.79
CA GLN A 127 -3.09 3.25 4.08
C GLN A 127 -1.72 2.98 4.68
N ALA A 128 -0.70 2.87 3.84
CA ALA A 128 0.69 2.85 4.26
C ALA A 128 1.53 3.80 3.39
N VAL A 129 2.44 4.53 4.03
CA VAL A 129 3.36 5.47 3.36
C VAL A 129 4.74 5.39 4.02
N ALA A 130 5.80 5.46 3.20
CA ALA A 130 7.16 5.68 3.66
C ALA A 130 7.84 6.77 2.82
N LEU A 131 8.52 7.70 3.49
CA LEU A 131 9.27 8.81 2.90
C LEU A 131 10.73 8.42 2.64
N ALA A 132 11.42 9.20 1.81
CA ALA A 132 12.81 8.93 1.40
C ALA A 132 13.80 8.78 2.57
N ASP A 133 13.55 9.47 3.68
CA ASP A 133 14.39 9.43 4.88
C ASP A 133 13.97 8.35 5.90
N GLY A 134 12.99 7.53 5.54
CA GLY A 134 12.54 6.41 6.36
C GLY A 134 11.50 6.77 7.43
N ARG A 135 11.02 8.01 7.51
CA ARG A 135 9.76 8.30 8.21
C ARG A 135 8.64 7.51 7.51
N ALA A 136 7.79 6.83 8.28
CA ALA A 136 6.72 6.01 7.73
C ALA A 136 5.49 6.03 8.64
N LEU A 137 4.33 5.83 8.03
CA LEU A 137 3.05 5.74 8.71
C LEU A 137 2.22 4.60 8.12
N ALA A 138 1.32 4.05 8.94
CA ALA A 138 0.20 3.25 8.47
C ALA A 138 -1.00 3.47 9.38
N PHE A 139 -2.19 3.47 8.79
CA PHE A 139 -3.45 3.55 9.54
C PHE A 139 -4.55 2.75 8.86
N LYS A 140 -5.61 2.49 9.61
CA LYS A 140 -6.87 1.93 9.14
C LYS A 140 -8.03 2.77 9.65
N ILE A 141 -8.99 3.08 8.79
CA ILE A 141 -10.30 3.58 9.25
C ILE A 141 -11.13 2.37 9.69
N ASP A 142 -11.60 2.38 10.93
CA ASP A 142 -12.20 1.21 11.58
C ASP A 142 -13.45 0.69 10.85
N ASP A 143 -14.29 1.61 10.36
CA ASP A 143 -15.50 1.30 9.58
C ASP A 143 -15.22 0.93 8.10
N GLY A 144 -13.95 0.89 7.68
CA GLY A 144 -13.53 0.59 6.31
C GLY A 144 -13.86 1.69 5.29
N SER A 145 -14.42 2.82 5.72
CA SER A 145 -14.86 3.90 4.82
C SER A 145 -13.71 4.76 4.33
N VAL A 146 -13.76 5.11 3.04
CA VAL A 146 -12.74 5.94 2.39
C VAL A 146 -12.93 7.44 2.62
N ARG A 147 -14.07 7.88 3.18
CA ARG A 147 -14.39 9.32 3.35
C ARG A 147 -13.38 10.06 4.23
N ALA A 148 -12.82 9.38 5.22
CA ALA A 148 -11.84 9.94 6.16
C ALA A 148 -10.39 9.72 5.72
N LEU A 149 -10.15 8.89 4.69
CA LEU A 149 -8.80 8.45 4.31
C LEU A 149 -7.92 9.64 3.89
N GLY A 150 -8.44 10.54 3.04
CA GLY A 150 -7.72 11.74 2.60
C GLY A 150 -7.37 12.69 3.76
N PRO A 151 -8.36 13.15 4.54
CA PRO A 151 -8.11 14.02 5.70
C PRO A 151 -7.13 13.45 6.73
N VAL A 152 -7.24 12.16 7.06
CA VAL A 152 -6.32 11.48 8.00
C VAL A 152 -4.91 11.36 7.41
N LEU A 153 -4.79 11.00 6.13
CA LEU A 153 -3.50 10.89 5.45
C LEU A 153 -2.78 12.24 5.38
N ALA A 154 -3.48 13.29 4.97
CA ALA A 154 -2.91 14.64 4.90
C ALA A 154 -2.39 15.08 6.27
N ARG A 155 -3.21 14.93 7.32
CA ARG A 155 -2.82 15.34 8.66
C ARG A 155 -1.65 14.52 9.22
N ALA A 156 -1.61 13.21 8.96
CA ALA A 156 -0.49 12.37 9.35
C ALA A 156 0.82 12.77 8.63
N LEU A 157 0.74 13.17 7.36
CA LEU A 157 1.91 13.66 6.60
C LEU A 157 2.39 15.03 7.13
N GLU A 158 1.50 15.93 7.48
CA GLU A 158 1.85 17.21 8.14
C GLU A 158 2.55 16.97 9.48
N LEU A 159 2.04 16.04 10.30
CA LEU A 159 2.65 15.67 11.58
C LEU A 159 4.03 15.02 11.39
N LEU A 160 4.24 14.33 10.27
CA LEU A 160 5.57 13.87 9.89
C LEU A 160 6.46 14.99 9.35
N GLY A 161 5.95 16.20 9.09
CA GLY A 161 6.72 17.34 8.57
C GLY A 161 6.86 17.34 7.05
N VAL A 162 5.89 16.80 6.31
CA VAL A 162 5.82 16.91 4.85
C VAL A 162 5.10 18.20 4.48
N ASP A 163 5.84 19.13 3.90
CA ASP A 163 5.30 20.39 3.37
C ASP A 163 5.31 20.35 1.83
N ALA A 164 4.16 20.03 1.24
CA ALA A 164 3.98 19.97 -0.21
C ALA A 164 2.51 20.24 -0.59
N PRO A 165 2.23 20.95 -1.70
CA PRO A 165 0.85 21.27 -2.12
C PRO A 165 -0.08 20.06 -2.26
N VAL A 166 0.48 18.90 -2.59
CA VAL A 166 -0.25 17.63 -2.69
C VAL A 166 -0.92 17.24 -1.37
N VAL A 167 -0.31 17.57 -0.22
CA VAL A 167 -0.84 17.23 1.11
C VAL A 167 -2.17 17.93 1.34
N SER A 168 -2.23 19.24 1.08
CA SER A 168 -3.48 20.01 1.17
C SER A 168 -4.52 19.52 0.16
N ARG A 169 -4.11 19.13 -1.06
CA ARG A 169 -5.02 18.56 -2.07
C ARG A 169 -5.63 17.24 -1.62
N ILE A 170 -4.85 16.37 -0.96
CA ILE A 170 -5.30 15.09 -0.41
C ILE A 170 -6.28 15.31 0.75
N GLY A 171 -6.01 16.31 1.60
CA GLY A 171 -6.85 16.64 2.75
C GLY A 171 -8.21 17.25 2.38
N ARG A 172 -8.35 17.82 1.18
CA ARG A 172 -9.59 18.46 0.73
C ARG A 172 -10.71 17.42 0.52
N ALA A 173 -11.64 17.36 1.47
CA ALA A 173 -12.79 16.45 1.45
C ALA A 173 -14.12 17.21 1.64
N PRO A 174 -14.61 17.89 0.59
CA PRO A 174 -15.82 18.71 0.67
C PRO A 174 -17.07 17.84 0.78
N LEU A 175 -18.03 18.29 1.57
CA LEU A 175 -19.40 17.76 1.62
C LEU A 175 -20.25 18.56 0.65
N LEU A 176 -20.98 17.88 -0.23
CA LEU A 176 -21.80 18.53 -1.25
C LEU A 176 -23.29 18.38 -0.96
N GLY A 177 -24.03 19.48 -1.03
CA GLY A 177 -25.49 19.53 -1.07
C GLY A 177 -25.94 20.13 -2.40
N GLY A 178 -26.55 19.34 -3.27
CA GLY A 178 -26.98 19.83 -4.60
C GLY A 178 -25.83 20.39 -5.45
N ALA A 179 -24.66 19.74 -5.42
CA ALA A 179 -23.40 20.17 -6.06
C ALA A 179 -22.75 21.45 -5.48
N VAL A 180 -23.35 22.05 -4.45
CA VAL A 180 -22.74 23.16 -3.69
C VAL A 180 -21.99 22.60 -2.50
N GLU A 181 -20.80 23.13 -2.22
CA GLU A 181 -20.04 22.79 -1.01
C GLU A 181 -20.75 23.33 0.23
N VAL A 182 -21.12 22.46 1.16
CA VAL A 182 -21.88 22.77 2.39
C VAL A 182 -21.10 22.46 3.67
N GLY A 183 -19.87 21.95 3.55
CA GLY A 183 -19.00 21.62 4.66
C GLY A 183 -17.81 20.78 4.23
N GLU A 184 -17.06 20.25 5.19
CA GLU A 184 -15.89 19.40 4.93
C GLU A 184 -15.69 18.34 6.02
N ILE A 185 -14.94 17.29 5.67
CA ILE A 185 -14.38 16.34 6.63
C ILE A 185 -12.93 16.74 6.89
N ARG A 186 -12.57 16.93 8.17
CA ARG A 186 -11.21 17.28 8.60
C ARG A 186 -10.74 16.41 9.77
N ALA A 187 -9.46 16.11 9.81
CA ALA A 187 -8.82 15.52 10.98
C ALA A 187 -8.52 16.63 12.02
N THR A 188 -8.64 16.32 13.32
CA THR A 188 -8.51 17.30 14.41
C THR A 188 -7.42 16.99 15.44
N PHE A 189 -6.58 15.99 15.18
CA PHE A 189 -5.40 15.63 15.98
C PHE A 189 -4.14 16.14 15.29
#